data_AF-A0A850YW81-F1
#
_entry.id   AF-A0A850YW81-F1
#
_cell.length_a   1.000
_cell.length_b   1.000
_cell.length_c   1.000
_cell.angle_alpha   90.00
_cell.angle_beta   90.00
_cell.angle_gamma   90.00
#
_symmetry.space_group_name_H-M   'P 1'
#
loop_
_entity.id
_entity.type
_entity.pdbx_description
1 polymer ?
#
loop_
_entity_poly.entity_id
_entity_poly.type
_entity_poly.pdbx_seq_one_letter_code
_entity_poly.pdbx_strand_id
1 'polypeptide(L)'
;DLLLSNSCIPFLGSTEGLDFRTLLLDEERGRLLVGAKDHIFLLNLVDVNKNVKKIYWPAAKEKVELCKLAGKDAHTECANFIRVLQPYNRTHVYVCGTGAFHPLCGYIELG
;
A
#
# COMPACT_ATOMS: atom_id res chain seq x y z
N ASP A 1 -12.16 8.18 -24.73
CA ASP A 1 -11.00 8.18 -23.82
C ASP A 1 -11.47 8.77 -22.50
N LEU A 2 -11.31 8.03 -21.40
CA LEU A 2 -11.76 8.44 -20.07
C LEU A 2 -11.06 9.70 -19.57
N LEU A 3 -9.81 9.91 -20.03
CA LEU A 3 -9.04 11.12 -19.74
C LEU A 3 -9.60 12.35 -20.47
N LEU A 4 -10.24 12.16 -21.63
CA LEU A 4 -10.85 13.23 -22.41
C LEU A 4 -12.27 13.57 -21.94
N SER A 5 -12.91 12.73 -21.13
CA SER A 5 -14.31 12.88 -20.72
C SER A 5 -14.50 13.36 -19.28
N ASN A 6 -13.44 13.88 -18.61
CA ASN A 6 -13.44 14.21 -17.17
C ASN A 6 -13.99 13.09 -16.27
N SER A 7 -13.94 11.85 -16.75
CA SER A 7 -14.50 10.67 -16.06
C SER A 7 -13.41 9.87 -15.33
N CYS A 8 -12.18 10.38 -15.28
CA CYS A 8 -11.03 9.76 -14.64
C CYS A 8 -10.23 10.81 -13.88
N ILE A 9 -9.87 10.49 -12.64
CA ILE A 9 -8.93 11.28 -11.83
C ILE A 9 -7.65 10.44 -11.71
N PRO A 10 -6.55 10.80 -12.40
CA PRO A 10 -5.30 10.08 -12.26
C PRO A 10 -4.72 10.32 -10.87
N PHE A 11 -4.19 9.27 -10.26
CA PHE A 11 -3.48 9.39 -8.99
C PHE A 11 -2.05 9.89 -9.22
N LEU A 12 -1.77 11.13 -8.82
CA LEU A 12 -0.49 11.80 -9.05
C LEU A 12 0.65 11.25 -8.17
N GLY A 13 0.31 10.53 -7.09
CA GLY A 13 1.29 9.88 -6.22
C GLY A 13 1.89 8.59 -6.79
N SER A 14 1.57 8.22 -8.03
CA SER A 14 2.13 7.07 -8.72
C SER A 14 3.55 7.37 -9.22
N THR A 15 4.55 6.91 -8.49
CA THR A 15 5.93 6.80 -9.00
C THR A 15 6.18 5.39 -9.49
N GLU A 16 7.05 5.25 -10.50
CA GLU A 16 7.52 3.93 -10.93
C GLU A 16 8.04 3.11 -9.74
N GLY A 17 7.77 1.81 -9.76
CA GLY A 17 8.22 0.88 -8.73
C GLY A 17 7.37 0.81 -7.46
N LEU A 18 6.26 1.57 -7.34
CA LEU A 18 5.36 1.43 -6.19
C LEU A 18 4.51 0.16 -6.22
N ASP A 19 4.25 -0.47 -7.37
CA ASP A 19 3.52 -1.76 -7.44
C ASP A 19 2.21 -1.79 -6.62
N PHE A 20 1.25 -0.93 -6.97
CA PHE A 20 -0.08 -0.90 -6.34
C PHE A 20 -0.84 -2.20 -6.65
N ARG A 21 -1.18 -2.99 -5.63
CA ARG A 21 -1.84 -4.30 -5.84
C ARG A 21 -3.00 -4.63 -4.92
N THR A 22 -3.02 -4.07 -3.72
CA THR A 22 -4.00 -4.44 -2.70
C THR A 22 -4.92 -3.27 -2.44
N LEU A 23 -6.23 -3.48 -2.48
CA LEU A 23 -7.22 -2.43 -2.31
C LEU A 23 -8.18 -2.80 -1.18
N LEU A 24 -8.56 -1.81 -0.38
CA LEU A 24 -9.66 -1.91 0.57
C LEU A 24 -10.51 -0.65 0.48
N LEU A 25 -11.75 -0.82 0.05
CA LEU A 25 -12.76 0.24 -0.02
C LEU A 25 -13.42 0.40 1.35
N ASP A 26 -13.44 1.63 1.87
CA ASP A 26 -14.09 2.01 3.10
C ASP A 26 -15.10 3.13 2.82
N GLU A 27 -16.33 2.72 2.49
CA GLU A 27 -17.41 3.64 2.13
C GLU A 27 -17.87 4.49 3.32
N GLU A 28 -17.91 3.90 4.53
CA GLU A 28 -18.35 4.58 5.76
C GLU A 28 -17.47 5.80 6.07
N ARG A 29 -16.15 5.66 5.89
CA ARG A 29 -15.18 6.73 6.15
C ARG A 29 -14.83 7.54 4.91
N GLY A 30 -15.38 7.19 3.74
CA GLY A 30 -15.10 7.86 2.48
C GLY A 30 -13.65 7.70 2.01
N ARG A 31 -13.02 6.54 2.29
CA ARG A 31 -11.60 6.29 2.00
C ARG A 31 -11.36 5.06 1.13
N LEU A 32 -10.30 5.11 0.32
CA LEU A 32 -9.72 3.96 -0.37
C LEU A 32 -8.33 3.72 0.20
N LEU A 33 -8.12 2.55 0.79
CA LEU A 33 -6.79 2.10 1.17
C LEU A 33 -6.14 1.36 0.00
N VAL A 34 -4.88 1.68 -0.28
CA VAL A 34 -4.10 1.05 -1.35
C VAL A 34 -2.78 0.57 -0.79
N GLY A 35 -2.58 -0.75 -0.80
CA GLY A 35 -1.32 -1.42 -0.48
C GLY A 35 -0.41 -1.50 -1.71
N ALA A 36 0.84 -1.14 -1.49
CA ALA A 36 1.88 -1.00 -2.49
C ALA A 36 3.21 -1.58 -1.98
N LYS A 37 4.31 -1.42 -2.73
CA LYS A 37 5.67 -1.67 -2.27
C LYS A 37 6.07 -0.66 -1.20
N ASP A 38 6.40 -1.17 -0.02
CA ASP A 38 6.84 -0.45 1.18
C ASP A 38 5.86 0.61 1.70
N HIS A 39 4.64 0.67 1.16
CA HIS A 39 3.73 1.76 1.41
C HIS A 39 2.26 1.32 1.46
N ILE A 40 1.51 2.05 2.28
CA ILE A 40 0.05 2.01 2.30
C ILE A 40 -0.45 3.44 2.11
N PHE A 41 -1.35 3.64 1.16
CA PHE A 41 -1.98 4.93 0.87
C PHE A 41 -3.41 4.94 1.38
N LEU A 42 -3.82 6.05 1.98
CA LEU A 42 -5.21 6.32 2.32
C LEU A 42 -5.64 7.49 1.44
N LEU A 43 -6.48 7.19 0.46
CA LEU A 43 -6.97 8.12 -0.55
C LEU A 43 -8.41 8.50 -0.25
N ASN A 44 -8.84 9.69 -0.66
CA ASN A 44 -10.25 10.08 -0.60
C ASN A 44 -11.00 9.46 -1.80
N LEU A 45 -12.23 8.98 -1.57
CA LEU A 45 -13.01 8.30 -2.61
C LEU A 45 -13.55 9.23 -3.71
N VAL A 46 -13.71 10.52 -3.42
CA VAL A 46 -14.22 11.50 -4.38
C VAL A 46 -13.07 12.07 -5.22
N ASP A 47 -11.94 12.36 -4.58
CA ASP A 47 -10.73 12.86 -5.23
C ASP A 47 -9.51 12.17 -4.64
N VAL A 48 -8.92 11.24 -5.39
CA VAL A 48 -7.77 10.43 -4.97
C VAL A 48 -6.51 11.26 -4.69
N ASN A 49 -6.46 12.53 -5.09
CA ASN A 49 -5.35 13.44 -4.81
C ASN A 49 -5.62 14.36 -3.60
N LYS A 50 -6.84 14.36 -3.05
CA LYS A 50 -7.21 15.17 -1.89
C LYS A 50 -6.76 14.51 -0.59
N ASN A 51 -5.98 15.24 0.21
CA ASN A 51 -5.55 14.84 1.56
C ASN A 51 -4.92 13.43 1.63
N VAL A 52 -4.12 13.08 0.62
CA VAL A 52 -3.43 11.78 0.53
C VAL A 52 -2.59 11.58 1.79
N LYS A 53 -2.88 10.51 2.54
CA LYS A 53 -1.99 10.05 3.61
C LYS A 53 -1.20 8.85 3.13
N LYS A 54 0.10 8.85 3.40
CA LYS A 54 1.04 7.82 2.99
C LYS A 54 1.74 7.27 4.23
N ILE A 55 1.61 5.97 4.46
CA ILE A 55 2.30 5.26 5.53
C ILE A 55 3.48 4.54 4.90
N TYR A 56 4.69 4.87 5.34
CA TYR A 56 5.91 4.16 4.97
C TYR A 56 6.10 2.97 5.91
N TRP A 57 6.06 1.75 5.37
CA TRP A 57 6.18 0.52 6.12
C TRP A 57 7.06 -0.50 5.36
N PRO A 58 8.38 -0.25 5.28
CA PRO A 58 9.31 -1.13 4.59
C PRO A 58 9.64 -2.38 5.41
N ALA A 59 10.28 -3.35 4.77
CA ALA A 59 10.92 -4.46 5.47
C ALA A 59 12.12 -3.97 6.30
N ALA A 60 12.45 -4.65 7.40
CA ALA A 60 13.63 -4.32 8.19
C ALA A 60 14.90 -4.46 7.33
N LYS A 61 15.88 -3.56 7.50
CA LYS A 61 17.11 -3.52 6.69
C LYS A 61 17.84 -4.87 6.67
N GLU A 62 17.94 -5.51 7.83
CA GLU A 62 18.56 -6.84 7.98
C GLU A 62 17.85 -7.90 7.11
N LYS A 63 16.51 -7.86 7.05
CA LYS A 63 15.72 -8.80 6.22
C LYS A 63 15.92 -8.52 4.73
N VAL A 64 16.01 -7.25 4.35
CA VAL A 64 16.30 -6.85 2.96
C VAL A 64 17.68 -7.37 2.54
N GLU A 65 18.70 -7.20 3.38
CA GLU A 65 20.05 -7.69 3.07
C GLU A 65 20.11 -9.22 3.01
N LEU A 66 19.47 -9.92 3.94
CA LEU A 66 19.35 -11.39 3.89
C LEU A 66 18.63 -11.87 2.63
N CYS A 67 17.56 -11.19 2.22
CA CYS A 67 16.84 -11.50 0.98
C CYS A 67 17.75 -11.37 -0.25
N LYS A 68 18.53 -10.27 -0.34
CA LYS A 68 19.49 -10.07 -1.44
C LYS A 68 20.58 -11.15 -1.44
N LEU A 69 21.14 -11.46 -0.27
CA LEU A 69 22.15 -12.52 -0.12
C LEU A 69 21.61 -13.90 -0.50
N ALA A 70 20.30 -14.13 -0.38
CA ALA A 70 19.63 -15.33 -0.86
C ALA A 70 19.44 -15.38 -2.39
N GLY A 71 19.97 -14.40 -3.13
CA GLY A 71 19.92 -14.34 -4.60
C GLY A 71 18.61 -13.79 -5.16
N LYS A 72 17.81 -13.08 -4.35
CA LYS A 72 16.53 -12.49 -4.76
C LYS A 72 16.71 -11.09 -5.34
N ASP A 73 15.79 -10.68 -6.21
CA ASP A 73 15.87 -9.38 -6.87
C ASP A 73 15.64 -8.21 -5.89
N ALA A 74 16.57 -7.27 -5.87
CA ALA A 74 16.56 -6.16 -4.91
C ALA A 74 15.36 -5.21 -5.09
N HIS A 75 14.80 -5.11 -6.30
CA HIS A 75 13.77 -4.13 -6.63
C HIS A 75 12.36 -4.71 -6.63
N THR A 76 12.21 -5.98 -7.01
CA THR A 76 10.91 -6.65 -7.24
C THR A 76 10.59 -7.70 -6.19
N GLU A 77 11.56 -8.12 -5.38
CA GLU A 77 11.42 -9.21 -4.41
C GLU A 77 11.79 -8.79 -2.98
N CYS A 78 12.89 -8.05 -2.80
CA CYS A 78 13.43 -7.70 -1.47
C CYS A 78 12.88 -6.40 -0.89
N ALA A 79 11.55 -6.31 -0.81
CA ALA A 79 10.83 -5.21 -0.17
C ALA A 79 9.60 -5.73 0.57
N ASN A 80 8.89 -4.85 1.28
CA ASN A 80 7.60 -5.19 1.87
C ASN A 80 6.47 -4.86 0.91
N PHE A 81 6.02 -5.85 0.14
CA PHE A 81 4.85 -5.69 -0.73
C PHE A 81 3.59 -5.97 0.08
N ILE A 82 2.69 -4.99 0.19
CA ILE A 82 1.43 -5.18 0.92
C ILE A 82 0.51 -6.10 0.13
N ARG A 83 0.06 -7.18 0.78
CA ARG A 83 -0.78 -8.23 0.17
C ARG A 83 -2.13 -8.39 0.83
N VAL A 84 -2.28 -7.92 2.07
CA VAL A 84 -3.53 -8.03 2.83
C VAL A 84 -3.88 -6.66 3.38
N LEU A 85 -5.10 -6.21 3.10
CA LEU A 85 -5.79 -5.11 3.76
C LEU A 85 -7.21 -5.61 4.02
N GLN A 86 -7.60 -5.70 5.30
CA GLN A 86 -8.92 -6.19 5.70
C GLN A 86 -9.46 -5.36 6.86
N PRO A 87 -10.78 -5.10 6.92
CA PRO A 87 -11.39 -4.54 8.12
C PRO A 87 -11.12 -5.47 9.31
N TYR A 88 -10.63 -4.91 10.43
CA TYR A 88 -10.44 -5.67 11.66
C TYR A 88 -11.54 -5.37 12.68
N ASN A 89 -11.76 -4.08 12.93
CA ASN A 89 -12.83 -3.58 13.76
C ASN A 89 -13.22 -2.18 13.29
N ARG A 90 -14.10 -1.49 14.03
CA ARG A 90 -14.58 -0.15 13.64
C ARG A 90 -13.48 0.91 13.52
N THR A 91 -12.35 0.75 14.22
CA THR A 91 -11.27 1.74 14.27
C THR A 91 -9.99 1.29 13.57
N HIS A 92 -9.85 0.00 13.24
CA HIS A 92 -8.61 -0.57 12.73
C HIS A 92 -8.81 -1.42 11.47
N VAL A 93 -7.80 -1.36 10.62
CA VAL A 93 -7.59 -2.27 9.49
C VAL A 93 -6.44 -3.21 9.81
N TYR A 94 -6.64 -4.50 9.55
CA TYR A 94 -5.56 -5.49 9.58
C TYR A 94 -4.78 -5.44 8.27
N VAL A 95 -3.45 -5.39 8.37
CA VAL A 95 -2.56 -5.28 7.21
C VAL A 95 -1.43 -6.30 7.30
N CYS A 96 -1.10 -6.94 6.18
CA CYS A 96 0.09 -7.79 6.07
C CYS A 96 0.84 -7.53 4.76
N GLY A 97 2.16 -7.71 4.81
CA GLY A 97 3.03 -7.64 3.66
C GLY A 97 4.13 -8.70 3.67
N THR A 98 4.86 -8.81 2.56
CA THR A 98 5.86 -9.85 2.32
C THR A 98 7.12 -9.72 3.17
N GLY A 99 7.43 -8.52 3.66
CA GLY A 99 8.59 -8.25 4.52
C GLY A 99 9.94 -8.75 4.00
N ALA A 100 10.18 -8.66 2.69
CA ALA A 100 11.37 -9.23 2.03
C ALA A 100 11.57 -10.73 2.36
N PHE A 101 10.57 -11.56 2.03
CA PHE A 101 10.51 -12.99 2.36
C PHE A 101 10.45 -13.31 3.86
N HIS A 102 10.03 -12.33 4.66
CA HIS A 102 9.75 -12.51 6.09
C HIS A 102 8.42 -11.82 6.43
N PRO A 103 7.27 -12.50 6.19
CA PRO A 103 5.97 -11.87 6.30
C PRO A 103 5.73 -11.23 7.66
N LEU A 104 5.13 -10.05 7.65
CA LEU A 104 4.77 -9.30 8.85
C LEU A 104 3.35 -8.74 8.70
N CYS A 105 2.69 -8.62 9.84
CA CYS A 105 1.35 -8.08 9.94
C CYS A 105 1.27 -7.02 11.04
N GLY A 106 0.28 -6.15 10.95
CA GLY A 106 0.00 -5.11 11.93
C GLY A 106 -1.40 -4.56 11.79
N TYR A 107 -1.65 -3.45 12.47
CA TYR A 107 -2.92 -2.74 12.44
C TYR A 107 -2.70 -1.29 12.06
N ILE A 108 -3.63 -0.74 11.28
CA ILE A 108 -3.69 0.68 10.94
C ILE A 108 -4.90 1.26 11.64
N GLU A 109 -4.69 2.23 12.52
CA GLU A 109 -5.78 3.01 13.11
C GLU A 109 -6.30 4.02 12.07
N LEU A 110 -7.61 4.00 11.81
CA LEU A 110 -8.26 4.88 10.83
C LEU A 110 -8.79 6.19 11.43
N GLY A 111 -8.88 6.26 12.76
CA GLY A 111 -9.53 7.33 13.54
C GLY A 111 -11.03 7.29 13.38
#